data_AF-A0AAW5L5X6-F1
#
_entry.id   AF-A0AAW5L5X6-F1
#
_cell.length_a   1.000
_cell.length_b   1.000
_cell.length_c   1.000
_cell.angle_alpha   90.00
_cell.angle_beta   90.00
_cell.angle_gamma   90.00
#
_symmetry.space_group_name_H-M   'P 1'
#
loop_
_entity.id
_entity.type
_entity.pdbx_description
1 polymer ?
#
loop_
_entity_poly.entity_id
_entity_poly.type
_entity_poly.pdbx_seq_one_letter_code
_entity_poly.pdbx_strand_id
1 'polypeptide(L)'
;VYTYRRGGIGSMKNVKFYGLILAFILLLAACSSNSFEDYTSKADKNIKDKKYSEAIKNYQEALKLKDDKKIKSKLEQTENLKKAQDAFDKHEIGKAMNNIQKAKSDENKELTKQANALQGEIQQEFLATFNKLNMNDITGDVKEARKSLDDLMAWIQQSDLLKSQKDFVDTLPEKEANISKLEESKK
;
A
#
# COMPACT_ATOMS: atom_id res chain seq x y z
N VAL A 1 86.25 36.96 29.69
CA VAL A 1 84.96 37.66 29.50
C VAL A 1 83.85 36.63 29.66
N TYR A 2 83.08 36.74 30.74
CA TYR A 2 81.90 35.91 30.98
C TYR A 2 80.70 36.47 30.22
N THR A 3 79.99 35.64 29.45
CA THR A 3 78.55 35.79 29.27
C THR A 3 77.88 34.43 29.14
N TYR A 4 77.00 34.17 30.11
CA TYR A 4 76.02 33.09 30.17
C TYR A 4 74.82 33.41 29.28
N ARG A 5 74.28 32.44 28.51
CA ARG A 5 72.87 32.48 28.09
C ARG A 5 72.27 31.07 27.96
N ARG A 6 71.21 30.86 28.77
CA ARG A 6 70.16 29.82 28.76
C ARG A 6 69.90 29.26 27.35
N GLY A 7 69.72 27.95 27.13
CA GLY A 7 68.83 27.02 27.83
C GLY A 7 67.61 26.76 26.93
N GLY A 8 67.37 25.51 26.54
CA GLY A 8 66.19 25.13 25.77
C GLY A 8 66.27 23.76 25.09
N ILE A 9 66.09 22.69 25.86
CA ILE A 9 65.71 21.37 25.34
C ILE A 9 64.19 21.44 25.08
N GLY A 10 63.77 21.45 23.81
CA GLY A 10 62.37 21.31 23.39
C GLY A 10 62.24 20.04 22.54
N SER A 11 61.78 18.93 23.12
CA SER A 11 60.37 18.50 23.21
C SER A 11 59.81 17.96 21.90
N MET A 12 59.62 16.63 21.90
CA MET A 12 58.96 15.75 20.93
C MET A 12 57.70 16.34 20.29
N LYS A 13 57.52 16.20 18.96
CA LYS A 13 56.19 16.15 18.32
C LYS A 13 56.15 15.23 17.09
N ASN A 14 55.98 13.93 17.36
CA ASN A 14 55.49 12.92 16.41
C ASN A 14 54.01 13.16 16.07
N VAL A 15 53.69 14.23 15.32
CA VAL A 15 52.29 14.66 15.08
C VAL A 15 51.84 14.46 13.62
N LYS A 16 52.51 13.61 12.84
CA LYS A 16 52.12 13.38 11.43
C LYS A 16 51.68 11.96 11.06
N PHE A 17 51.56 11.04 12.02
CA PHE A 17 51.11 9.67 11.73
C PHE A 17 49.71 9.33 12.28
N TYR A 18 49.28 9.97 13.36
CA TYR A 18 47.97 9.66 13.99
C TYR A 18 46.76 10.26 13.26
N GLY A 19 46.93 11.33 12.48
CA GLY A 19 45.84 11.94 11.72
C GLY A 19 45.38 11.09 10.52
N LEU A 20 46.28 10.29 9.94
CA LEU A 20 45.98 9.47 8.76
C LEU A 20 45.33 8.13 9.14
N ILE A 21 45.63 7.62 10.34
CA ILE A 21 45.05 6.37 10.88
C ILE A 21 43.61 6.61 11.36
N LEU A 22 43.31 7.75 11.98
CA LEU A 22 41.95 8.11 12.41
C LEU A 22 40.98 8.32 11.23
N ALA A 23 41.45 8.82 10.09
CA ALA A 23 40.65 8.94 8.87
C ALA A 23 40.30 7.57 8.25
N PHE A 24 41.17 6.56 8.40
CA PHE A 24 40.93 5.20 7.92
C PHE A 24 39.91 4.45 8.79
N ILE A 25 39.89 4.70 10.10
CA ILE A 25 38.92 4.08 11.03
C ILE A 25 37.52 4.69 10.86
N LEU A 26 37.41 5.99 10.54
CA LEU A 26 36.13 6.63 10.20
C LEU A 26 35.58 6.20 8.82
N LEU A 27 36.42 5.67 7.91
CA LEU A 27 35.99 5.17 6.60
C LEU A 27 35.42 3.74 6.66
N LEU A 28 35.76 2.95 7.69
CA LEU A 28 35.31 1.57 7.87
C LEU A 28 33.93 1.44 8.53
N ALA A 29 33.42 2.50 9.15
CA ALA A 29 32.06 2.53 9.70
C ALA A 29 30.97 2.79 8.62
N ALA A 30 31.36 2.99 7.35
CA ALA A 30 30.46 3.36 6.26
C ALA A 30 29.89 2.17 5.46
N CYS A 31 30.36 0.93 5.66
CA CYS A 31 29.95 -0.23 4.85
C CYS A 31 29.71 -1.49 5.68
N SER A 32 28.76 -1.47 6.60
CA SER A 32 28.06 -2.70 7.00
C SER A 32 26.58 -2.41 7.22
N SER A 33 25.91 -1.89 6.20
CA SER A 33 24.45 -2.01 6.14
C SER A 33 24.15 -3.51 6.15
N ASN A 34 23.61 -4.01 7.27
CA ASN A 34 23.13 -5.38 7.33
C ASN A 34 22.07 -5.54 6.23
N SER A 35 22.30 -6.46 5.29
CA SER A 35 21.55 -6.53 4.03
C SER A 35 20.04 -6.71 4.26
N PHE A 36 19.65 -7.27 5.40
CA PHE A 36 18.26 -7.37 5.83
C PHE A 36 17.61 -5.99 6.04
N GLU A 37 18.26 -5.10 6.80
CA GLU A 37 17.81 -3.75 7.11
C GLU A 37 17.76 -2.90 5.84
N ASP A 38 18.69 -3.09 4.90
CA ASP A 38 18.67 -2.42 3.60
C ASP A 38 17.45 -2.85 2.76
N TYR A 39 17.19 -4.16 2.63
CA TYR A 39 16.01 -4.64 1.91
C TYR A 39 14.69 -4.18 2.56
N THR A 40 14.58 -4.27 3.89
CA THR A 40 13.37 -3.82 4.59
C THR A 40 13.15 -2.31 4.48
N SER A 41 14.22 -1.50 4.52
CA SER A 41 14.15 -0.05 4.32
C SER A 41 13.74 0.29 2.87
N LYS A 42 14.31 -0.39 1.88
CA LYS A 42 13.90 -0.24 0.46
C LYS A 42 12.45 -0.64 0.24
N ALA A 43 11.99 -1.73 0.86
CA ALA A 43 10.60 -2.14 0.80
C ALA A 43 9.67 -1.08 1.42
N ASP A 44 9.97 -0.61 2.64
CA ASP A 44 9.19 0.43 3.32
C ASP A 44 9.16 1.74 2.51
N LYS A 45 10.25 2.10 1.83
CA LYS A 45 10.26 3.22 0.88
C LYS A 45 9.35 2.97 -0.31
N ASN A 46 9.43 1.79 -0.93
CA ASN A 46 8.57 1.42 -2.04
C ASN A 46 7.08 1.41 -1.65
N ILE A 47 6.73 1.04 -0.41
CA ILE A 47 5.37 1.19 0.10
C ILE A 47 4.94 2.65 0.08
N LYS A 48 5.75 3.58 0.59
CA LYS A 48 5.42 5.02 0.55
C LYS A 48 5.26 5.54 -0.88
N ASP A 49 6.04 4.99 -1.80
CA ASP A 49 5.97 5.30 -3.23
C ASP A 49 4.86 4.53 -3.98
N LYS A 50 4.04 3.72 -3.28
CA LYS A 50 3.00 2.82 -3.82
C LYS A 50 3.51 1.80 -4.86
N LYS A 51 4.80 1.50 -4.82
CA LYS A 51 5.48 0.49 -5.66
C LYS A 51 5.38 -0.90 -5.04
N TYR A 52 4.16 -1.44 -4.97
CA TYR A 52 3.90 -2.67 -4.22
C TYR A 52 4.67 -3.88 -4.77
N SER A 53 4.83 -4.00 -6.08
CA SER A 53 5.59 -5.09 -6.71
C SER A 53 7.06 -5.10 -6.25
N GLU A 54 7.69 -3.94 -6.22
CA GLU A 54 9.07 -3.77 -5.78
C GLU A 54 9.20 -3.91 -4.26
N ALA A 55 8.20 -3.47 -3.50
CA ALA A 55 8.16 -3.70 -2.04
C ALA A 55 8.08 -5.20 -1.70
N ILE A 56 7.21 -5.95 -2.38
CA ILE A 56 7.07 -7.41 -2.24
C ILE A 56 8.41 -8.10 -2.50
N LYS A 57 9.07 -7.78 -3.63
CA LYS A 57 10.38 -8.34 -3.96
C LYS A 57 11.40 -8.07 -2.85
N ASN A 58 11.49 -6.83 -2.36
CA ASN A 58 12.44 -6.48 -1.31
C ASN A 58 12.13 -7.18 0.04
N TYR A 59 10.86 -7.29 0.46
CA TYR A 59 10.53 -8.06 1.66
C TYR A 59 10.85 -9.56 1.50
N GLN A 60 10.63 -10.13 0.31
CA GLN A 60 11.01 -11.51 0.02
C GLN A 60 12.54 -11.71 0.11
N GLU A 61 13.34 -10.79 -0.44
CA GLU A 61 14.81 -10.84 -0.29
C GLU A 61 15.24 -10.70 1.18
N ALA A 62 14.62 -9.82 1.96
CA ALA A 62 14.88 -9.72 3.39
C ALA A 62 14.61 -11.05 4.11
N LEU A 63 13.49 -11.71 3.82
CA LEU A 63 13.11 -12.97 4.46
C LEU A 63 14.01 -14.16 4.10
N LYS A 64 14.76 -14.10 2.98
CA LYS A 64 15.80 -15.08 2.67
C LYS A 64 17.01 -14.97 3.60
N LEU A 65 17.28 -13.77 4.11
CA LEU A 65 18.42 -13.50 5.00
C LEU A 65 18.08 -13.81 6.46
N LYS A 66 16.85 -13.52 6.87
CA LYS A 66 16.39 -13.70 8.24
C LYS A 66 14.89 -13.95 8.26
N ASP A 67 14.49 -15.02 8.94
CA ASP A 67 13.08 -15.23 9.25
C ASP A 67 12.62 -14.21 10.30
N ASP A 68 11.67 -13.34 9.91
CA ASP A 68 11.13 -12.29 10.75
C ASP A 68 9.61 -12.20 10.58
N LYS A 69 8.89 -12.45 11.69
CA LYS A 69 7.42 -12.45 11.70
C LYS A 69 6.82 -11.11 11.28
N LYS A 70 7.45 -9.99 11.64
CA LYS A 70 6.96 -8.65 11.31
C LYS A 70 7.10 -8.39 9.81
N ILE A 71 8.20 -8.84 9.21
CA ILE A 71 8.41 -8.73 7.76
C ILE A 71 7.46 -9.65 6.99
N LYS A 72 7.19 -10.87 7.47
CA LYS A 72 6.14 -11.75 6.91
C LYS A 72 4.76 -11.08 6.92
N SER A 73 4.36 -10.49 8.04
CA SER A 73 3.10 -9.73 8.18
C SER A 73 3.03 -8.56 7.19
N LYS A 74 4.10 -7.77 7.06
CA LYS A 74 4.20 -6.68 6.07
C LYS A 74 4.11 -7.18 4.63
N LEU A 75 4.78 -8.28 4.30
CA LEU A 75 4.74 -8.89 2.97
C LEU A 75 3.31 -9.30 2.62
N GLU A 76 2.63 -10.05 3.49
CA GLU A 76 1.25 -10.50 3.26
C GLU A 76 0.28 -9.32 3.06
N GLN A 77 0.38 -8.29 3.90
CA GLN A 77 -0.44 -7.08 3.76
C GLN A 77 -0.16 -6.35 2.44
N THR A 78 1.11 -6.28 2.03
CA THR A 78 1.49 -5.66 0.75
C THR A 78 0.96 -6.45 -0.44
N GLU A 79 1.02 -7.78 -0.38
CA GLU A 79 0.45 -8.65 -1.42
C GLU A 79 -1.06 -8.49 -1.55
N ASN A 80 -1.78 -8.41 -0.42
CA ASN A 80 -3.21 -8.17 -0.41
C ASN A 80 -3.55 -6.77 -0.95
N LEU A 81 -2.78 -5.74 -0.59
CA LEU A 81 -2.97 -4.39 -1.11
C LEU A 81 -2.72 -4.32 -2.61
N LYS A 82 -1.69 -5.01 -3.12
CA LYS A 82 -1.45 -5.14 -4.56
C LYS A 82 -2.61 -5.86 -5.26
N LYS A 83 -3.08 -6.99 -4.73
CA LYS A 83 -4.23 -7.71 -5.29
C LYS A 83 -5.49 -6.85 -5.32
N ALA A 84 -5.69 -6.03 -4.28
CA ALA A 84 -6.79 -5.08 -4.24
C ALA A 84 -6.67 -4.03 -5.35
N GLN A 85 -5.48 -3.44 -5.54
CA GLN A 85 -5.21 -2.49 -6.61
C GLN A 85 -5.43 -3.12 -7.99
N ASP A 86 -4.82 -4.29 -8.25
CA ASP A 86 -4.97 -5.00 -9.52
C ASP A 86 -6.44 -5.33 -9.83
N ALA A 87 -7.23 -5.69 -8.82
CA ALA A 87 -8.65 -5.97 -8.96
C ALA A 87 -9.45 -4.69 -9.22
N PHE A 88 -9.09 -3.59 -8.54
CA PHE A 88 -9.74 -2.29 -8.74
C PHE A 88 -9.49 -1.74 -10.15
N ASP A 89 -8.25 -1.83 -10.65
CA ASP A 89 -7.88 -1.42 -12.01
C ASP A 89 -8.65 -2.23 -13.09
N LYS A 90 -9.05 -3.46 -12.76
CA LYS A 90 -9.86 -4.34 -13.61
C LYS A 90 -11.37 -4.19 -13.38
N HIS A 91 -11.78 -3.24 -12.54
CA HIS A 91 -13.17 -3.00 -12.16
C HIS A 91 -13.84 -4.21 -11.48
N GLU A 92 -13.05 -5.08 -10.83
CA GLU A 92 -13.52 -6.21 -10.02
C GLU A 92 -13.75 -5.76 -8.57
N ILE A 93 -14.66 -4.79 -8.36
CA ILE A 93 -14.86 -4.07 -7.09
C ILE A 93 -15.08 -5.00 -5.89
N GLY A 94 -15.88 -6.07 -6.05
CA GLY A 94 -16.08 -7.06 -5.00
C GLY A 94 -14.79 -7.75 -4.54
N LYS A 95 -13.96 -8.20 -5.50
CA LYS A 95 -12.63 -8.77 -5.21
C LYS A 95 -11.68 -7.73 -4.61
N ALA A 96 -11.71 -6.50 -5.12
CA ALA A 96 -10.88 -5.41 -4.61
C ALA A 96 -11.18 -5.16 -3.12
N MET A 97 -12.47 -5.03 -2.77
CA MET A 97 -12.91 -4.80 -1.40
C MET A 97 -12.55 -5.94 -0.45
N ASN A 98 -12.68 -7.19 -0.90
CA ASN A 98 -12.26 -8.36 -0.12
C ASN A 98 -10.75 -8.35 0.18
N ASN A 99 -9.92 -8.05 -0.84
CA ASN A 99 -8.47 -7.97 -0.64
C ASN A 99 -8.07 -6.79 0.24
N ILE A 100 -8.77 -5.65 0.17
CA ILE A 100 -8.59 -4.53 1.11
C ILE A 100 -8.83 -4.98 2.54
N GLN A 101 -9.90 -5.73 2.81
CA GLN A 101 -10.20 -6.18 4.16
C GLN A 101 -9.08 -7.07 4.72
N LYS A 102 -8.47 -7.91 3.87
CA LYS A 102 -7.30 -8.74 4.22
C LYS A 102 -6.01 -7.93 4.37
N ALA A 103 -5.88 -6.79 3.71
CA ALA A 103 -4.71 -5.92 3.81
C ALA A 103 -4.71 -5.07 5.08
N LYS A 104 -5.87 -4.83 5.70
CA LYS A 104 -5.97 -4.01 6.92
C LYS A 104 -5.40 -4.72 8.14
N SER A 105 -4.60 -3.98 8.90
CA SER A 105 -4.00 -4.44 10.15
C SER A 105 -3.72 -3.26 11.08
N ASP A 106 -3.71 -3.49 12.39
CA ASP A 106 -3.34 -2.46 13.37
C ASP A 106 -1.82 -2.27 13.47
N GLU A 107 -1.02 -3.21 12.94
CA GLU A 107 0.44 -3.23 13.12
C GLU A 107 1.18 -2.28 12.17
N ASN A 108 0.71 -2.10 10.93
CA ASN A 108 1.42 -1.38 9.88
C ASN A 108 0.66 -0.13 9.43
N LYS A 109 0.82 0.96 10.19
CA LYS A 109 0.11 2.23 9.97
C LYS A 109 0.13 2.75 8.53
N GLU A 110 1.26 2.67 7.83
CA GLU A 110 1.38 3.17 6.45
C GLU A 110 0.60 2.30 5.45
N LEU A 111 0.72 0.97 5.54
CA LEU A 111 -0.05 0.03 4.71
C LEU A 111 -1.55 0.18 4.98
N THR A 112 -1.95 0.31 6.24
CA THR A 112 -3.36 0.51 6.63
C THR A 112 -3.91 1.85 6.15
N LYS A 113 -3.10 2.92 6.18
CA LYS A 113 -3.47 4.21 5.59
C LYS A 113 -3.74 4.05 4.09
N GLN A 114 -2.88 3.34 3.36
CA GLN A 114 -3.05 3.13 1.92
C GLN A 114 -4.23 2.22 1.60
N ALA A 115 -4.45 1.16 2.40
CA ALA A 115 -5.63 0.30 2.29
C ALA A 115 -6.94 1.09 2.53
N ASN A 116 -6.96 1.99 3.51
CA ASN A 116 -8.11 2.86 3.76
C ASN A 116 -8.34 3.86 2.63
N ALA A 117 -7.27 4.42 2.05
CA ALA A 117 -7.38 5.32 0.91
C ALA A 117 -8.00 4.60 -0.30
N LEU A 118 -7.47 3.43 -0.65
CA LEU A 118 -7.99 2.62 -1.75
C LEU A 118 -9.42 2.11 -1.45
N GLN A 119 -9.76 1.80 -0.19
CA GLN A 119 -11.15 1.52 0.18
C GLN A 119 -12.08 2.67 -0.17
N GLY A 120 -11.68 3.91 0.11
CA GLY A 120 -12.46 5.10 -0.20
C GLY A 120 -12.73 5.20 -1.70
N GLU A 121 -11.71 4.98 -2.53
CA GLU A 121 -11.85 4.96 -4.00
C GLU A 121 -12.82 3.87 -4.47
N ILE A 122 -12.68 2.64 -3.96
CA ILE A 122 -13.57 1.51 -4.27
C ILE A 122 -15.02 1.82 -3.85
N GLN A 123 -15.22 2.46 -2.69
CA GLN A 123 -16.55 2.87 -2.22
C GLN A 123 -17.17 3.95 -3.12
N GLN A 124 -16.37 4.92 -3.60
CA GLN A 124 -16.85 5.92 -4.55
C GLN A 124 -17.30 5.28 -5.86
N GLU A 125 -16.54 4.33 -6.40
CA GLU A 125 -16.92 3.61 -7.63
C GLU A 125 -18.19 2.77 -7.46
N PHE A 126 -18.32 2.11 -6.31
CA PHE A 126 -19.54 1.38 -5.94
C PHE A 126 -20.76 2.32 -5.90
N LEU A 127 -20.64 3.47 -5.22
CA LEU A 127 -21.71 4.46 -5.12
C LEU A 127 -22.05 5.09 -6.48
N ALA A 128 -21.04 5.39 -7.30
CA ALA A 128 -21.24 5.90 -8.65
C ALA A 128 -22.04 4.91 -9.50
N THR A 129 -21.71 3.62 -9.41
CA THR A 129 -22.43 2.54 -10.12
C THR A 129 -23.86 2.38 -9.57
N PHE A 130 -24.05 2.42 -8.25
CA PHE A 130 -25.37 2.38 -7.63
C PHE A 130 -26.25 3.56 -8.05
N ASN A 131 -25.69 4.77 -8.13
CA ASN A 131 -26.43 5.96 -8.55
C ASN A 131 -26.96 5.87 -9.99
N LYS A 132 -26.34 5.06 -10.86
CA LYS A 132 -26.88 4.78 -12.20
C LYS A 132 -28.23 4.05 -12.19
N LEU A 133 -28.61 3.44 -11.05
CA LEU A 133 -29.92 2.81 -10.87
C LEU A 133 -31.03 3.83 -10.53
N ASN A 134 -30.71 5.08 -10.22
CA ASN A 134 -31.69 6.13 -9.94
C ASN A 134 -32.20 6.74 -11.25
N MET A 135 -33.09 6.00 -11.92
CA MET A 135 -33.77 6.44 -13.14
C MET A 135 -34.93 7.38 -12.81
N ASN A 136 -34.65 8.68 -12.67
CA ASN A 136 -35.70 9.70 -12.48
C ASN A 136 -36.07 10.44 -13.78
N ASP A 137 -35.34 10.24 -14.89
CA ASP A 137 -35.65 10.91 -16.15
C ASP A 137 -35.72 9.94 -17.34
N ILE A 138 -36.71 10.22 -18.19
CA ILE A 138 -37.39 9.39 -19.19
C ILE A 138 -36.52 8.97 -20.40
N THR A 139 -35.19 9.06 -20.32
CA THR A 139 -34.30 8.55 -21.39
C THR A 139 -33.20 7.62 -20.90
N GLY A 140 -33.24 7.20 -19.62
CA GLY A 140 -32.24 6.31 -19.04
C GLY A 140 -31.99 5.08 -19.92
N ASP A 141 -30.73 4.86 -20.28
CA ASP A 141 -30.30 3.65 -20.98
C ASP A 141 -30.55 2.47 -20.05
N VAL A 142 -31.71 1.84 -20.24
CA VAL A 142 -32.15 0.70 -19.45
C VAL A 142 -31.12 -0.44 -19.51
N LYS A 143 -30.35 -0.53 -20.61
CA LYS A 143 -29.24 -1.49 -20.72
C LYS A 143 -28.10 -1.13 -19.77
N GLU A 144 -27.77 0.15 -19.63
CA GLU A 144 -26.77 0.60 -18.66
C GLU A 144 -27.23 0.35 -17.22
N ALA A 145 -28.50 0.62 -16.91
CA ALA A 145 -29.06 0.33 -15.58
C ALA A 145 -29.04 -1.17 -15.26
N ARG A 146 -29.44 -2.02 -16.23
CA ARG A 146 -29.37 -3.49 -16.10
C ARG A 146 -27.94 -3.96 -15.86
N LYS A 147 -26.99 -3.51 -16.69
CA LYS A 147 -25.57 -3.85 -16.52
C LYS A 147 -25.04 -3.41 -15.15
N SER A 148 -25.38 -2.18 -14.72
CA SER A 148 -24.95 -1.66 -13.42
C SER A 148 -25.52 -2.48 -12.26
N LEU A 149 -26.78 -2.92 -12.36
CA LEU A 149 -27.39 -3.81 -11.37
C LEU A 149 -26.67 -5.16 -11.33
N ASP A 150 -26.40 -5.77 -12.48
CA ASP A 150 -25.69 -7.05 -12.57
C ASP A 150 -24.27 -6.96 -11.98
N ASP A 151 -23.56 -5.87 -12.30
CA ASP A 151 -22.22 -5.58 -11.76
C ASP A 151 -22.27 -5.45 -10.22
N LEU A 152 -23.22 -4.68 -9.67
CA LEU A 152 -23.39 -4.52 -8.23
C LEU A 152 -23.71 -5.84 -7.52
N MET A 153 -24.61 -6.65 -8.08
CA MET A 153 -24.98 -7.96 -7.53
C MET A 153 -23.77 -8.90 -7.50
N ALA A 154 -22.99 -8.95 -8.59
CA ALA A 154 -21.76 -9.72 -8.67
C ALA A 154 -20.72 -9.24 -7.64
N TRP A 155 -20.53 -7.93 -7.48
CA TRP A 155 -19.58 -7.37 -6.52
C TRP A 155 -19.99 -7.67 -5.07
N ILE A 156 -21.27 -7.52 -4.76
CA ILE A 156 -21.84 -7.83 -3.44
C ILE A 156 -21.62 -9.30 -3.11
N GLN A 157 -21.86 -10.23 -4.05
CA GLN A 157 -21.64 -11.65 -3.81
C GLN A 157 -20.19 -11.97 -3.39
N GLN A 158 -19.21 -11.21 -3.89
CA GLN A 158 -17.78 -11.42 -3.68
C GLN A 158 -17.21 -10.76 -2.41
N SER A 159 -17.97 -9.88 -1.75
CA SER A 159 -17.49 -9.10 -0.61
C SER A 159 -18.50 -9.08 0.54
N ASP A 160 -18.16 -9.71 1.66
CA ASP A 160 -19.01 -9.69 2.85
C ASP A 160 -19.17 -8.29 3.44
N LEU A 161 -18.15 -7.44 3.26
CA LEU A 161 -18.24 -6.02 3.63
C LEU A 161 -19.34 -5.31 2.81
N LEU A 162 -19.42 -5.56 1.50
CA LEU A 162 -20.50 -4.99 0.67
C LEU A 162 -21.85 -5.59 1.04
N LYS A 163 -21.95 -6.91 1.25
CA LYS A 163 -23.19 -7.56 1.73
C LYS A 163 -23.69 -6.98 3.05
N SER A 164 -22.80 -6.51 3.90
CA SER A 164 -23.17 -5.94 5.20
C SER A 164 -23.81 -4.55 5.09
N GLN A 165 -23.71 -3.88 3.94
CA GLN A 165 -24.32 -2.57 3.70
C GLN A 165 -25.81 -2.67 3.37
N LYS A 166 -26.63 -3.00 4.38
CA LYS A 166 -28.07 -3.26 4.23
C LYS A 166 -28.82 -2.14 3.49
N ASP A 167 -28.51 -0.88 3.78
CA ASP A 167 -29.16 0.28 3.18
C ASP A 167 -29.10 0.28 1.64
N PHE A 168 -28.07 -0.33 1.05
CA PHE A 168 -27.98 -0.50 -0.40
C PHE A 168 -28.58 -1.84 -0.83
N VAL A 169 -28.14 -2.94 -0.20
CA VAL A 169 -28.51 -4.30 -0.60
C VAL A 169 -30.01 -4.52 -0.59
N ASP A 170 -30.72 -4.00 0.41
CA ASP A 170 -32.16 -4.20 0.59
C ASP A 170 -32.99 -3.45 -0.48
N THR A 171 -32.41 -2.45 -1.15
CA THR A 171 -33.09 -1.68 -2.22
C THR A 171 -32.94 -2.32 -3.60
N LEU A 172 -31.97 -3.22 -3.79
CA LEU A 172 -31.68 -3.82 -5.11
C LEU A 172 -32.85 -4.61 -5.70
N PRO A 173 -33.65 -5.38 -4.93
CA PRO A 173 -34.82 -6.08 -5.48
C PRO A 173 -35.86 -5.13 -6.08
N GLU A 174 -36.09 -3.97 -5.45
CA GLU A 174 -37.00 -2.96 -5.98
C GLU A 174 -36.44 -2.35 -7.27
N LYS A 175 -35.15 -2.02 -7.29
CA LYS A 175 -34.46 -1.52 -8.49
C LYS A 175 -34.54 -2.53 -9.65
N GLU A 176 -34.32 -3.80 -9.38
CA GLU A 176 -34.46 -4.89 -10.35
C GLU A 176 -35.87 -4.95 -10.94
N ALA A 177 -36.90 -4.94 -10.08
CA ALA A 177 -38.28 -4.96 -10.52
C ALA A 177 -38.63 -3.75 -11.41
N ASN A 178 -38.13 -2.56 -11.06
CA ASN A 178 -38.35 -1.34 -11.84
C ASN A 178 -37.63 -1.37 -13.19
N ILE A 179 -36.39 -1.86 -13.24
CA ILE A 179 -35.64 -2.04 -14.50
C ILE A 179 -36.36 -3.04 -15.41
N SER A 180 -36.81 -4.18 -14.89
CA SER A 180 -37.53 -5.20 -15.68
C SER A 180 -38.81 -4.65 -16.30
N LYS A 181 -39.63 -3.89 -15.56
CA LYS A 181 -40.83 -3.23 -16.10
C LYS A 181 -40.50 -2.26 -17.23
N LEU A 182 -39.41 -1.51 -17.11
CA LEU A 182 -38.98 -0.57 -18.14
C LEU A 182 -38.47 -1.29 -19.40
N GLU A 183 -37.75 -2.42 -19.25
CA GLU A 183 -37.36 -3.27 -20.38
C GLU A 183 -38.57 -3.80 -21.14
N GLU A 184 -39.61 -4.24 -20.43
CA GLU A 184 -40.87 -4.70 -21.04
C GLU A 184 -41.59 -3.58 -21.79
N SER A 185 -41.63 -2.36 -21.23
CA SER A 185 -42.28 -1.22 -21.86
C SER A 185 -41.61 -0.71 -23.15
N LYS A 186 -40.33 -1.07 -23.36
CA LYS A 186 -39.53 -0.67 -24.52
C LYS A 186 -39.45 -1.76 -25.61
N LYS A 187 -40.04 -2.94 -25.38
CA LYS A 187 -40.19 -4.02 -26.38
C LYS A 187 -41.42 -3.78 -27.23
#